data_AF-A0A820LKM5-F1
#
_entry.id   AF-A0A820LKM5-F1
#
_cell.length_a   1.000
_cell.length_b   1.000
_cell.length_c   1.000
_cell.angle_alpha   90.00
_cell.angle_beta   90.00
_cell.angle_gamma   90.00
#
_symmetry.space_group_name_H-M   'P 1'
#
loop_
_entity.id
_entity.type
_entity.pdbx_description
1 polymer ?
#
loop_
_entity_poly.entity_id
_entity_poly.type
_entity_poly.pdbx_seq_one_letter_code
_entity_poly.pdbx_strand_id
1 'polypeptide(L)'
;SHHRRKLEELEQKEMALSRDEQSIKVVRRSLFFKCRFVYRPLQIILGVLLLLFAILIFISLLLSNINKCIHFVSIKHIFAHGNKTLPNPIDIIITWTGKFYPMSYIVLSLLLIYIIVTSLFGLQQLGIWYFWIRMYRFSRGRTKPQAILMLSSLMMFIVVAMNAFVYLLIPQYSIYGDQHYASVSTTVIIQPCTQYVTTDQCEMTVMGRIILRFFYKVWFFGAVYFFLSWLFLIVMKIVRNRESNIQEFTVEHLSDEDDDDEDDENEPLIQ
;
A
#
# COMPACT_ATOMS: atom_id res chain seq x y z
N SER A 1 -38.39 -34.56 31.96
CA SER A 1 -38.46 -34.28 30.51
C SER A 1 -37.35 -33.33 30.06
N HIS A 2 -37.31 -32.07 30.52
CA HIS A 2 -36.36 -31.04 30.07
C HIS A 2 -34.87 -31.46 30.11
N HIS A 3 -34.43 -32.12 31.18
CA HIS A 3 -33.03 -32.58 31.30
C HIS A 3 -32.61 -33.58 30.21
N ARG A 4 -33.52 -34.48 29.77
CA ARG A 4 -33.23 -35.43 28.68
C ARG A 4 -33.08 -34.73 27.33
N ARG A 5 -33.96 -33.76 27.02
CA ARG A 5 -33.82 -32.93 25.82
C ARG A 5 -32.50 -32.16 25.77
N LYS A 6 -32.06 -31.58 26.91
CA LYS A 6 -30.74 -30.94 26.99
C LYS A 6 -29.59 -31.91 26.77
N LEU A 7 -29.70 -33.15 27.25
CA LEU A 7 -28.70 -34.19 27.02
C LEU A 7 -28.63 -34.55 25.53
N GLU A 8 -29.78 -34.82 24.91
CA GLU A 8 -29.92 -35.11 23.48
C GLU A 8 -29.38 -33.98 22.59
N GLU A 9 -29.62 -32.70 22.95
CA GLU A 9 -29.06 -31.54 22.24
C GLU A 9 -27.53 -31.39 22.38
N LEU A 10 -26.95 -31.80 23.52
CA LEU A 10 -25.51 -31.75 23.74
C LEU A 10 -24.80 -32.89 22.99
N GLU A 11 -25.35 -34.10 23.06
CA GLU A 11 -24.85 -35.29 22.37
C GLU A 11 -24.85 -35.10 20.83
N GLN A 12 -25.89 -34.45 20.28
CA GLN A 12 -25.93 -34.05 18.86
C GLN A 12 -24.86 -33.02 18.50
N LYS A 13 -24.57 -32.04 19.37
CA LYS A 13 -23.52 -31.04 19.14
C LYS A 13 -22.12 -31.66 19.19
N GLU A 14 -21.89 -32.58 20.12
CA GLU A 14 -20.63 -33.32 20.25
C GLU A 14 -20.35 -34.16 18.99
N MET A 15 -21.35 -34.91 18.52
CA MET A 15 -21.26 -35.65 17.25
C MET A 15 -20.98 -34.74 16.04
N ALA A 16 -21.60 -33.55 15.99
CA ALA A 16 -21.36 -32.58 14.91
C ALA A 16 -19.92 -32.02 14.96
N LEU A 17 -19.46 -31.60 16.14
CA LEU A 17 -18.12 -31.07 16.36
C LEU A 17 -17.03 -32.11 16.05
N SER A 18 -17.21 -33.36 16.50
CA SER A 18 -16.29 -34.46 16.24
C SER A 18 -16.16 -34.76 14.74
N ARG A 19 -17.27 -34.70 13.99
CA ARG A 19 -17.29 -34.90 12.53
C ARG A 19 -16.56 -33.77 11.79
N ASP A 20 -16.78 -32.53 12.19
CA ASP A 20 -16.07 -31.37 11.63
C ASP A 20 -14.57 -31.44 11.94
N GLU A 21 -14.20 -31.78 13.18
CA GLU A 21 -12.80 -31.93 13.59
C GLU A 21 -12.07 -33.03 12.80
N GLN A 22 -12.73 -34.18 12.57
CA GLN A 22 -12.21 -35.24 11.69
C GLN A 22 -12.03 -34.76 10.25
N SER A 23 -12.99 -34.01 9.70
CA SER A 23 -12.86 -33.44 8.35
C SER A 23 -11.66 -32.49 8.23
N ILE A 24 -11.44 -31.66 9.26
CA ILE A 24 -10.31 -30.73 9.36
C ILE A 24 -9.00 -31.52 9.50
N LYS A 25 -8.96 -32.58 10.32
CA LYS A 25 -7.77 -33.46 10.49
C LYS A 25 -7.41 -34.16 9.17
N VAL A 26 -8.37 -34.65 8.39
CA VAL A 26 -8.13 -35.33 7.10
C VAL A 26 -7.59 -34.36 6.05
N VAL A 27 -8.24 -33.20 5.84
CA VAL A 27 -7.80 -32.16 4.89
C VAL A 27 -6.39 -31.63 5.24
N ARG A 28 -6.06 -31.61 6.54
CA ARG A 28 -4.79 -31.09 7.06
C ARG A 28 -3.58 -32.01 6.83
N ARG A 29 -3.75 -33.33 6.67
CA ARG A 29 -2.64 -34.30 6.94
C ARG A 29 -1.69 -34.66 5.79
N SER A 30 -2.10 -34.64 4.52
CA SER A 30 -1.30 -35.31 3.45
C SER A 30 -0.19 -34.46 2.79
N LEU A 31 -0.53 -33.29 2.22
CA LEU A 31 0.44 -32.48 1.45
C LEU A 31 0.50 -31.00 1.87
N PHE A 32 -0.59 -30.45 2.40
CA PHE A 32 -0.69 -29.01 2.68
C PHE A 32 0.21 -28.58 3.85
N PHE A 33 0.51 -29.46 4.81
CA PHE A 33 1.29 -29.10 6.01
C PHE A 33 2.77 -28.82 5.71
N LYS A 34 3.45 -29.68 4.93
CA LYS A 34 4.86 -29.46 4.53
C LYS A 34 4.99 -28.20 3.65
N CYS A 35 4.08 -28.01 2.70
CA CYS A 35 4.07 -26.80 1.86
C CYS A 35 3.79 -25.53 2.69
N ARG A 36 2.90 -25.61 3.69
CA ARG A 36 2.60 -24.52 4.64
C ARG A 36 3.81 -24.14 5.49
N PHE A 37 4.67 -25.07 5.90
CA PHE A 37 5.89 -24.74 6.66
C PHE A 37 6.86 -23.86 5.86
N VAL A 38 6.98 -24.05 4.54
CA VAL A 38 7.80 -23.21 3.66
C VAL A 38 7.07 -21.92 3.22
N TYR A 39 5.75 -22.01 3.02
CA TYR A 39 4.93 -20.85 2.61
C TYR A 39 4.80 -19.79 3.72
N ARG A 40 4.80 -20.18 5.00
CA ARG A 40 4.71 -19.25 6.14
C ARG A 40 5.88 -18.25 6.23
N PRO A 41 7.16 -18.65 6.25
CA PRO A 41 8.27 -17.70 6.26
C PRO A 41 8.31 -16.87 4.96
N LEU A 42 7.99 -17.45 3.79
CA LEU A 42 7.89 -16.70 2.54
C LEU A 42 6.80 -15.61 2.61
N GLN A 43 5.64 -15.91 3.21
CA GLN A 43 4.57 -14.95 3.46
C GLN A 43 5.02 -13.82 4.41
N ILE A 44 5.80 -14.14 5.45
CA ILE A 44 6.34 -13.14 6.38
C ILE A 44 7.36 -12.23 5.67
N ILE A 45 8.32 -12.81 4.94
CA ILE A 45 9.32 -12.07 4.15
C ILE A 45 8.62 -11.13 3.15
N LEU A 46 7.60 -11.62 2.43
CA LEU A 46 6.81 -10.81 1.52
C LEU A 46 6.06 -9.68 2.26
N GLY A 47 5.49 -9.95 3.44
CA GLY A 47 4.87 -8.94 4.29
C GLY A 47 5.83 -7.82 4.72
N VAL A 48 7.01 -8.19 5.21
CA VAL A 48 8.08 -7.25 5.58
C VAL A 48 8.54 -6.43 4.37
N LEU A 49 8.72 -7.05 3.20
CA LEU A 49 9.08 -6.35 1.97
C LEU A 49 8.00 -5.33 1.56
N LEU A 50 6.72 -5.72 1.58
CA LEU A 50 5.59 -4.83 1.24
C LEU A 50 5.45 -3.67 2.26
N LEU A 51 5.81 -3.90 3.53
CA LEU A 51 5.87 -2.87 4.57
C LEU A 51 7.03 -1.89 4.35
N LEU A 52 8.21 -2.37 3.96
CA LEU A 52 9.34 -1.50 3.58
C LEU A 52 8.98 -0.61 2.38
N PHE A 53 8.29 -1.16 1.37
CA PHE A 53 7.74 -0.35 0.26
C PHE A 53 6.71 0.69 0.74
N ALA A 54 5.85 0.36 1.71
CA ALA A 54 4.90 1.32 2.29
C ALA A 54 5.62 2.49 2.99
N ILE A 55 6.67 2.20 3.77
CA ILE A 55 7.50 3.21 4.44
C ILE A 55 8.23 4.09 3.42
N LEU A 56 8.79 3.48 2.36
CA LEU A 56 9.46 4.22 1.27
C LEU A 56 8.51 5.21 0.58
N ILE A 57 7.28 4.77 0.28
CA ILE A 57 6.21 5.61 -0.28
C ILE A 57 5.83 6.73 0.69
N PHE A 58 5.65 6.42 1.99
CA PHE A 58 5.33 7.40 3.02
C PHE A 58 6.38 8.51 3.12
N ILE A 59 7.67 8.16 3.18
CA ILE A 59 8.78 9.12 3.25
C ILE A 59 8.83 9.98 1.98
N SER A 60 8.62 9.36 0.81
CA SER A 60 8.65 10.05 -0.49
C SER A 60 7.53 11.09 -0.62
N LEU A 61 6.30 10.73 -0.22
CA LEU A 61 5.16 11.65 -0.18
C LEU A 61 5.38 12.78 0.84
N LEU A 62 5.89 12.45 2.04
CA LEU A 62 6.19 13.43 3.08
C LEU A 62 7.21 14.47 2.59
N LEU A 63 8.34 14.05 2.04
CA LEU A 63 9.36 14.94 1.47
C LEU A 63 8.82 15.78 0.31
N SER A 64 8.03 15.17 -0.59
CA SER A 64 7.43 15.88 -1.73
C SER A 64 6.40 16.93 -1.31
N ASN A 65 5.65 16.67 -0.24
CA ASN A 65 4.71 17.64 0.34
C ASN A 65 5.43 18.76 1.12
N ILE A 66 6.44 18.44 1.94
CA ILE A 66 7.27 19.45 2.62
C ILE A 66 7.94 20.37 1.61
N ASN A 67 8.49 19.82 0.52
CA ASN A 67 9.07 20.59 -0.57
C ASN A 67 8.07 21.58 -1.18
N LYS A 68 6.79 21.20 -1.33
CA LYS A 68 5.73 22.09 -1.80
C LYS A 68 5.34 23.16 -0.78
N CYS A 69 5.42 22.87 0.52
CA CYS A 69 5.21 23.86 1.58
C CYS A 69 6.31 24.93 1.63
N ILE A 70 7.57 24.55 1.38
CA ILE A 70 8.71 25.49 1.43
C ILE A 70 8.62 26.52 0.28
N HIS A 71 8.18 26.10 -0.91
CA HIS A 71 8.06 26.97 -2.09
C HIS A 71 6.70 27.70 -2.20
N PHE A 72 6.10 28.14 -1.09
CA PHE A 72 4.74 28.73 -1.03
C PHE A 72 4.59 30.13 -1.69
N VAL A 73 5.46 30.52 -2.62
CA VAL A 73 5.46 31.87 -3.23
C VAL A 73 4.17 32.19 -4.00
N SER A 74 3.49 31.18 -4.57
CA SER A 74 2.17 31.37 -5.20
C SER A 74 1.44 30.05 -5.47
N ILE A 75 0.18 29.94 -5.03
CA ILE A 75 -0.65 28.72 -5.13
C ILE A 75 -0.67 28.10 -6.54
N LYS A 76 -0.80 28.92 -7.60
CA LYS A 76 -0.80 28.43 -9.00
C LYS A 76 0.55 27.87 -9.46
N HIS A 77 1.65 28.41 -8.93
CA HIS A 77 3.01 28.01 -9.30
C HIS A 77 3.47 26.78 -8.50
N ILE A 78 3.02 26.59 -7.26
CA ILE A 78 3.30 25.41 -6.42
C ILE A 78 2.95 24.08 -7.14
N PHE A 79 1.83 24.04 -7.85
CA PHE A 79 1.38 22.84 -8.56
C PHE A 79 1.94 22.70 -9.98
N ALA A 80 2.45 23.80 -10.55
CA ALA A 80 3.02 23.86 -11.90
C ALA A 80 4.55 23.85 -11.92
N HIS A 81 5.22 23.79 -10.76
CA HIS A 81 6.68 23.68 -10.65
C HIS A 81 7.10 22.32 -10.08
N GLY A 82 7.91 21.60 -10.84
CA GLY A 82 8.52 20.33 -10.44
C GLY A 82 9.80 20.49 -9.61
N ASN A 83 10.04 21.66 -9.01
CA ASN A 83 11.29 21.99 -8.32
C ASN A 83 11.64 20.99 -7.22
N LYS A 84 12.84 20.41 -7.29
CA LYS A 84 13.48 19.71 -6.17
C LYS A 84 14.43 20.64 -5.45
N THR A 85 14.07 21.08 -4.25
CA THR A 85 15.05 21.41 -3.22
C THR A 85 15.31 20.22 -2.30
N LEU A 86 14.29 19.36 -2.09
CA LEU A 86 14.44 18.13 -1.33
C LEU A 86 14.51 16.91 -2.28
N PRO A 87 15.53 16.04 -2.14
CA PRO A 87 15.61 14.81 -2.91
C PRO A 87 14.56 13.80 -2.42
N ASN A 88 13.76 13.27 -3.35
CA ASN A 88 12.80 12.21 -3.07
C ASN A 88 13.49 10.83 -3.27
N PRO A 89 13.39 9.89 -2.32
CA PRO A 89 14.13 8.64 -2.38
C PRO A 89 13.63 7.67 -3.46
N ILE A 90 12.33 7.62 -3.79
CA ILE A 90 11.87 6.77 -4.91
C ILE A 90 12.41 7.30 -6.24
N ASP A 91 12.37 8.63 -6.45
CA ASP A 91 12.99 9.25 -7.63
C ASP A 91 14.48 8.87 -7.73
N ILE A 92 15.25 8.94 -6.63
CA ILE A 92 16.67 8.54 -6.61
C ILE A 92 16.84 7.07 -6.99
N ILE A 93 16.04 6.17 -6.41
CA ILE A 93 16.10 4.73 -6.68
C ILE A 93 15.86 4.48 -8.18
N ILE A 94 14.79 5.04 -8.76
CA ILE A 94 14.45 4.82 -10.17
C ILE A 94 15.54 5.40 -11.10
N THR A 95 16.06 6.60 -10.85
CA THR A 95 17.16 7.19 -11.65
C THR A 95 18.46 6.40 -11.48
N TRP A 96 18.78 5.89 -10.28
CA TRP A 96 19.97 5.06 -10.06
C TRP A 96 19.85 3.72 -10.78
N THR A 97 18.67 3.09 -10.74
CA THR A 97 18.36 1.89 -11.52
C THR A 97 18.31 2.17 -13.04
N GLY A 98 18.05 3.41 -13.47
CA GLY A 98 18.08 3.86 -14.88
C GLY A 98 19.41 3.56 -15.59
N LYS A 99 20.53 3.62 -14.85
CA LYS A 99 21.86 3.25 -15.34
C LYS A 99 21.95 1.82 -15.89
N PHE A 100 21.07 0.92 -15.45
CA PHE A 100 21.00 -0.47 -15.90
C PHE A 100 19.72 -0.67 -16.72
N TYR A 101 19.75 -0.29 -18.00
CA TYR A 101 18.64 -0.55 -18.91
C TYR A 101 18.35 -2.06 -19.01
N PRO A 102 17.09 -2.55 -18.87
CA PRO A 102 15.82 -1.83 -18.76
C PRO A 102 15.23 -1.79 -17.33
N MET A 103 16.04 -1.96 -16.29
CA MET A 103 15.61 -2.26 -14.91
C MET A 103 14.75 -1.15 -14.28
N SER A 104 14.92 0.12 -14.66
CA SER A 104 14.11 1.24 -14.16
C SER A 104 12.61 1.08 -14.49
N TYR A 105 12.29 0.55 -15.68
CA TYR A 105 10.91 0.24 -16.06
C TYR A 105 10.32 -0.91 -15.25
N ILE A 106 11.14 -1.89 -14.85
CA ILE A 106 10.70 -3.00 -13.99
C ILE A 106 10.38 -2.48 -12.58
N VAL A 107 11.25 -1.64 -12.01
CA VAL A 107 11.02 -1.01 -10.68
C VAL A 107 9.78 -0.11 -10.70
N LEU A 108 9.62 0.72 -11.74
CA LEU A 108 8.43 1.54 -11.92
C LEU A 108 7.17 0.67 -12.04
N SER A 109 7.20 -0.37 -12.87
CA SER A 109 6.06 -1.27 -13.06
C SER A 109 5.67 -1.98 -11.77
N LEU A 110 6.66 -2.44 -11.00
CA LEU A 110 6.44 -3.05 -9.67
C LEU A 110 5.78 -2.06 -8.70
N LEU A 111 6.24 -0.80 -8.68
CA LEU A 111 5.66 0.26 -7.86
C LEU A 111 4.20 0.55 -8.25
N LEU A 112 3.89 0.63 -9.55
CA LEU A 112 2.52 0.85 -10.03
C LEU A 112 1.60 -0.35 -9.70
N ILE A 113 2.07 -1.58 -9.92
CA ILE A 113 1.34 -2.80 -9.57
C ILE A 113 1.08 -2.85 -8.06
N TYR A 114 2.08 -2.52 -7.23
CA TYR A 114 1.93 -2.41 -5.78
C TYR A 114 0.82 -1.43 -5.38
N ILE A 115 0.79 -0.22 -5.97
CA ILE A 115 -0.23 0.79 -5.67
C ILE A 115 -1.63 0.31 -6.10
N ILE A 116 -1.75 -0.33 -7.26
CA ILE A 116 -3.02 -0.90 -7.74
C ILE A 116 -3.51 -2.03 -6.81
N VAL A 117 -2.63 -2.97 -6.45
CA VAL A 117 -2.98 -4.13 -5.62
C VAL A 117 -3.32 -3.72 -4.18
N THR A 118 -2.58 -2.78 -3.60
CA THR A 118 -2.90 -2.22 -2.27
C THR A 118 -4.21 -1.42 -2.29
N SER A 119 -4.50 -0.68 -3.36
CA SER A 119 -5.80 0.00 -3.54
C SER A 119 -6.97 -0.99 -3.66
N LEU A 120 -6.79 -2.09 -4.40
CA LEU A 120 -7.75 -3.20 -4.48
C LEU A 120 -8.01 -3.82 -3.11
N PHE A 121 -6.96 -4.10 -2.35
CA PHE A 121 -7.07 -4.69 -1.02
C PHE A 121 -7.75 -3.73 -0.02
N GLY A 122 -7.37 -2.45 -0.02
CA GLY A 122 -7.99 -1.42 0.80
C GLY A 122 -9.50 -1.28 0.53
N LEU A 123 -9.91 -1.28 -0.74
CA LEU A 123 -11.33 -1.26 -1.12
C LEU A 123 -12.09 -2.52 -0.70
N GLN A 124 -11.45 -3.70 -0.75
CA GLN A 124 -12.06 -4.95 -0.27
C GLN A 124 -12.27 -4.93 1.25
N GLN A 125 -11.32 -4.41 2.02
CA GLN A 125 -11.40 -4.34 3.49
C GLN A 125 -12.43 -3.31 3.97
N LEU A 126 -12.35 -2.07 3.45
CA LEU A 126 -13.31 -1.01 3.77
C LEU A 126 -14.74 -1.41 3.33
N GLY A 127 -14.87 -2.02 2.15
CA GLY A 127 -16.14 -2.22 1.46
C GLY A 127 -16.64 -0.94 0.80
N ILE A 128 -17.76 -1.02 0.07
CA ILE A 128 -18.37 0.17 -0.53
C ILE A 128 -19.27 0.85 0.50
N TRP A 129 -18.88 2.05 0.91
CA TRP A 129 -19.70 2.98 1.69
C TRP A 129 -20.30 4.01 0.74
N TYR A 130 -21.62 4.20 0.79
CA TYR A 130 -22.31 5.28 0.09
C TYR A 130 -23.02 6.14 1.13
N PHE A 131 -22.62 7.41 1.28
CA PHE A 131 -23.19 8.36 2.25
C PHE A 131 -23.45 7.72 3.63
N TRP A 132 -22.40 7.15 4.23
CA TRP A 132 -22.37 6.43 5.52
C TRP A 132 -23.04 5.05 5.60
N ILE A 133 -23.74 4.57 4.57
CA ILE A 133 -24.31 3.21 4.57
C ILE A 133 -23.35 2.23 3.89
N ARG A 134 -23.01 1.12 4.58
CA ARG A 134 -22.20 0.02 4.03
C ARG A 134 -23.03 -0.82 3.06
N MET A 135 -22.99 -0.46 1.79
CA MET A 135 -23.88 -0.99 0.75
C MET A 135 -23.49 -2.40 0.29
N TYR A 136 -22.18 -2.66 0.11
CA TYR A 136 -21.68 -3.98 -0.26
C TYR A 136 -20.45 -4.38 0.57
N ARG A 137 -20.51 -5.59 1.14
CA ARG A 137 -19.35 -6.29 1.73
C ARG A 137 -18.80 -7.27 0.70
N PHE A 138 -17.57 -7.05 0.25
CA PHE A 138 -16.89 -8.00 -0.63
C PHE A 138 -16.52 -9.25 0.18
N SER A 139 -17.06 -10.40 -0.23
CA SER A 139 -16.69 -11.71 0.31
C SER A 139 -16.35 -12.64 -0.84
N ARG A 140 -15.22 -13.34 -0.75
CA ARG A 140 -14.77 -14.28 -1.79
C ARG A 140 -15.86 -15.34 -2.04
N GLY A 141 -16.25 -15.50 -3.30
CA GLY A 141 -17.27 -16.47 -3.73
C GLY A 141 -18.74 -16.09 -3.50
N ARG A 142 -19.08 -14.90 -2.98
CA ARG A 142 -20.48 -14.47 -2.75
C ARG A 142 -20.80 -13.02 -3.17
N THR A 143 -20.07 -12.47 -4.13
CA THR A 143 -20.31 -11.12 -4.68
C THR A 143 -21.43 -11.09 -5.72
N LYS A 144 -22.47 -10.27 -5.50
CA LYS A 144 -23.52 -10.01 -6.50
C LYS A 144 -22.93 -9.35 -7.76
N PRO A 145 -23.41 -9.65 -8.98
CA PRO A 145 -22.82 -9.12 -10.22
C PRO A 145 -22.83 -7.58 -10.29
N GLN A 146 -23.88 -6.93 -9.77
CA GLN A 146 -23.96 -5.47 -9.64
C GLN A 146 -22.79 -4.85 -8.85
N ALA A 147 -22.30 -5.54 -7.80
CA ALA A 147 -21.17 -5.06 -7.01
C ALA A 147 -19.84 -5.17 -7.78
N ILE A 148 -19.73 -6.11 -8.73
CA ILE A 148 -18.55 -6.26 -9.60
C ILE A 148 -18.51 -5.11 -10.62
N LEU A 149 -19.66 -4.72 -11.19
CA LEU A 149 -19.78 -3.56 -12.09
C LEU A 149 -19.46 -2.23 -11.37
N MET A 150 -19.87 -2.11 -10.11
CA MET A 150 -19.51 -0.94 -9.29
C MET A 150 -18.02 -0.94 -8.94
N LEU A 151 -17.44 -2.12 -8.66
CA LEU A 151 -16.00 -2.30 -8.42
C LEU A 151 -15.13 -1.96 -9.65
N SER A 152 -15.64 -2.15 -10.87
CA SER A 152 -14.92 -1.85 -12.13
C SER A 152 -15.08 -0.42 -12.66
N SER A 153 -16.09 0.32 -12.18
CA SER A 153 -16.25 1.77 -12.45
C SER A 153 -15.53 2.63 -11.41
N LEU A 154 -15.63 2.25 -10.12
CA LEU A 154 -14.50 2.35 -9.21
C LEU A 154 -13.31 1.53 -9.78
N MET A 155 -12.09 1.61 -9.27
CA MET A 155 -10.88 1.13 -9.99
C MET A 155 -10.57 1.91 -11.30
N MET A 156 -11.48 2.08 -12.26
CA MET A 156 -11.26 2.98 -13.41
C MET A 156 -10.99 4.42 -12.94
N PHE A 157 -11.81 4.95 -12.01
CA PHE A 157 -11.53 6.23 -11.36
C PHE A 157 -10.23 6.23 -10.54
N ILE A 158 -9.84 5.09 -9.94
CA ILE A 158 -8.57 4.98 -9.19
C ILE A 158 -7.40 5.05 -10.15
N VAL A 159 -7.44 4.38 -11.31
CA VAL A 159 -6.36 4.45 -12.32
C VAL A 159 -6.19 5.87 -12.84
N VAL A 160 -7.29 6.60 -13.10
CA VAL A 160 -7.23 8.02 -13.48
C VAL A 160 -6.59 8.86 -12.36
N ALA A 161 -7.02 8.69 -11.11
CA ALA A 161 -6.42 9.38 -9.96
C ALA A 161 -4.95 8.98 -9.73
N MET A 162 -4.58 7.72 -10.02
CA MET A 162 -3.23 7.20 -9.85
C MET A 162 -2.24 7.87 -10.81
N ASN A 163 -2.67 8.24 -12.03
CA ASN A 163 -1.81 9.00 -12.95
C ASN A 163 -1.37 10.36 -12.34
N ALA A 164 -2.26 11.04 -11.62
CA ALA A 164 -1.93 12.25 -10.87
C ALA A 164 -1.12 11.96 -9.58
N PHE A 165 -1.34 10.80 -8.95
CA PHE A 165 -0.59 10.36 -7.77
C PHE A 165 0.86 9.96 -8.09
N VAL A 166 1.14 9.41 -9.27
CA VAL A 166 2.52 9.12 -9.72
C VAL A 166 3.33 10.41 -9.82
N TYR A 167 2.73 11.51 -10.30
CA TYR A 167 3.36 12.83 -10.27
C TYR A 167 3.64 13.36 -8.85
N LEU A 168 2.85 12.95 -7.84
CA LEU A 168 3.11 13.25 -6.43
C LEU A 168 4.26 12.40 -5.85
N LEU A 169 4.39 11.15 -6.31
CA LEU A 169 5.40 10.20 -5.83
C LEU A 169 6.79 10.40 -6.46
N ILE A 170 6.85 10.71 -7.74
CA ILE A 170 8.08 10.77 -8.55
C ILE A 170 8.00 11.93 -9.55
N PRO A 171 8.02 13.19 -9.07
CA PRO A 171 7.77 14.36 -9.91
C PRO A 171 8.81 14.52 -11.03
N GLN A 172 10.09 14.22 -10.78
CA GLN A 172 11.12 14.42 -11.82
C GLN A 172 11.09 13.31 -12.87
N TYR A 173 11.05 12.05 -12.44
CA TYR A 173 10.95 10.93 -13.39
C TYR A 173 9.66 10.99 -14.22
N SER A 174 8.56 11.51 -13.64
CA SER A 174 7.32 11.75 -14.40
C SER A 174 7.43 12.86 -15.47
N ILE A 175 8.18 13.94 -15.20
CA ILE A 175 8.30 15.08 -16.14
C ILE A 175 9.37 14.84 -17.20
N TYR A 176 10.55 14.33 -16.84
CA TYR A 176 11.73 14.22 -17.71
C TYR A 176 12.22 12.79 -17.94
N GLY A 177 11.67 11.79 -17.23
CA GLY A 177 12.16 10.41 -17.31
C GLY A 177 13.60 10.28 -16.82
N ASP A 178 14.42 9.58 -17.61
CA ASP A 178 15.84 9.35 -17.35
C ASP A 178 16.76 10.34 -18.11
N GLN A 179 16.22 11.48 -18.56
CA GLN A 179 16.99 12.48 -19.28
C GLN A 179 17.98 13.19 -18.36
N HIS A 180 19.23 13.29 -18.83
CA HIS A 180 20.32 14.00 -18.19
C HIS A 180 20.94 14.98 -19.18
N TYR A 181 21.37 16.14 -18.71
CA TYR A 181 22.07 17.15 -19.49
C TYR A 181 23.49 17.35 -18.97
N ALA A 182 24.38 17.79 -19.84
CA ALA A 182 25.77 18.08 -19.52
C ALA A 182 25.94 19.58 -19.27
N SER A 183 26.12 19.98 -18.00
CA SER A 183 26.44 21.37 -17.66
C SER A 183 27.93 21.61 -17.83
N VAL A 184 28.31 22.63 -18.61
CA VAL A 184 29.70 23.03 -18.83
C VAL A 184 29.97 24.32 -18.08
N SER A 185 30.61 24.21 -16.92
CA SER A 185 31.03 25.36 -16.11
C SER A 185 32.56 25.44 -15.97
N THR A 186 33.20 24.30 -15.72
CA THR A 186 34.68 24.13 -15.70
C THR A 186 35.08 22.68 -15.99
N THR A 187 34.27 21.72 -15.51
CA THR A 187 34.28 20.32 -15.94
C THR A 187 32.90 19.93 -16.49
N VAL A 188 32.82 18.84 -17.23
CA VAL A 188 31.55 18.31 -17.75
C VAL A 188 30.84 17.54 -16.63
N ILE A 189 29.79 18.14 -16.05
CA ILE A 189 28.98 17.52 -15.00
C ILE A 189 27.66 17.05 -15.61
N ILE A 190 27.39 15.75 -15.48
CA ILE A 190 26.13 15.14 -15.90
C ILE A 190 25.11 15.31 -14.76
N GLN A 191 24.03 16.05 -15.01
CA GLN A 191 22.98 16.33 -14.03
C GLN A 191 21.61 15.91 -14.59
N PRO A 192 20.69 15.36 -13.78
CA PRO A 192 19.32 15.11 -14.24
C PRO A 192 18.65 16.40 -14.71
N CYS A 193 17.84 16.29 -15.76
CA CYS A 193 17.06 17.42 -16.29
C CYS A 193 16.22 18.10 -15.22
N THR A 194 16.11 19.43 -15.29
CA THR A 194 15.27 20.24 -14.40
C THR A 194 14.54 21.32 -15.19
N GLN A 195 13.50 21.90 -14.60
CA GLN A 195 12.68 22.94 -15.23
C GLN A 195 13.35 24.31 -15.44
N TYR A 196 14.61 24.46 -15.00
CA TYR A 196 15.43 25.64 -15.28
C TYR A 196 16.27 25.49 -16.55
N VAL A 197 16.36 24.28 -17.10
CA VAL A 197 17.09 23.98 -18.34
C VAL A 197 16.20 24.31 -19.54
N THR A 198 16.80 24.82 -20.62
CA THR A 198 16.09 25.10 -21.86
C THR A 198 15.52 23.83 -22.50
N THR A 199 14.42 23.97 -23.23
CA THR A 199 13.71 22.86 -23.89
C THR A 199 14.60 22.07 -24.85
N ASP A 200 15.62 22.71 -25.40
CA ASP A 200 16.50 22.16 -26.44
C ASP A 200 17.47 21.10 -25.88
N GLN A 201 17.62 21.02 -24.54
CA GLN A 201 18.42 19.98 -23.87
C GLN A 201 17.57 18.99 -23.05
N CYS A 202 16.33 19.36 -22.69
CA CYS A 202 15.47 18.55 -21.81
C CYS A 202 13.99 18.63 -22.28
N GLU A 203 13.51 17.59 -22.95
CA GLU A 203 12.13 17.50 -23.42
C GLU A 203 11.19 16.86 -22.38
N MET A 204 10.15 17.60 -21.98
CA MET A 204 9.12 17.08 -21.08
C MET A 204 8.29 15.96 -21.73
N THR A 205 8.06 14.87 -20.98
CA THR A 205 7.16 13.79 -21.37
C THR A 205 5.74 14.28 -21.67
N VAL A 206 4.99 13.52 -22.45
CA VAL A 206 3.57 13.82 -22.72
C VAL A 206 2.75 13.85 -21.43
N MET A 207 3.00 12.93 -20.50
CA MET A 207 2.33 12.89 -19.19
C MET A 207 2.64 14.13 -18.36
N GLY A 208 3.91 14.51 -18.26
CA GLY A 208 4.34 15.74 -17.57
C GLY A 208 3.65 16.98 -18.15
N ARG A 209 3.66 17.14 -19.48
CA ARG A 209 3.01 18.28 -20.15
C ARG A 209 1.50 18.35 -19.91
N ILE A 210 0.80 17.21 -19.92
CA ILE A 210 -0.65 17.16 -19.66
C ILE A 210 -0.95 17.52 -18.21
N ILE A 211 -0.28 16.87 -17.26
CA ILE A 211 -0.53 17.04 -15.82
C ILE A 211 -0.18 18.46 -15.35
N LEU A 212 0.96 19.01 -15.78
CA LEU A 212 1.36 20.39 -15.47
C LEU A 212 0.37 21.42 -16.01
N ARG A 213 -0.08 21.28 -17.27
CA ARG A 213 -1.09 22.17 -17.86
C ARG A 213 -2.44 22.05 -17.16
N PHE A 214 -2.85 20.84 -16.79
CA PHE A 214 -4.09 20.60 -16.04
C PHE A 214 -4.06 21.30 -14.67
N PHE A 215 -3.02 21.07 -13.86
CA PHE A 215 -2.91 21.71 -12.55
C PHE A 215 -2.74 23.24 -12.64
N TYR A 216 -2.07 23.76 -13.66
CA TYR A 216 -1.97 25.21 -13.88
C TYR A 216 -3.32 25.84 -14.25
N LYS A 217 -4.11 25.20 -15.13
CA LYS A 217 -5.42 25.71 -15.55
C LYS A 217 -6.50 25.50 -14.49
N VAL A 218 -6.47 24.38 -13.76
CA VAL A 218 -7.49 23.99 -12.78
C VAL A 218 -6.87 23.79 -11.39
N TRP A 219 -6.26 24.86 -10.90
CA TRP A 219 -5.51 24.92 -9.63
C TRP A 219 -6.26 24.37 -8.41
N PHE A 220 -7.60 24.45 -8.40
CA PHE A 220 -8.44 23.88 -7.35
C PHE A 220 -8.22 22.37 -7.17
N PHE A 221 -8.13 21.59 -8.25
CA PHE A 221 -7.83 20.15 -8.12
C PHE A 221 -6.43 19.92 -7.57
N GLY A 222 -5.44 20.76 -7.92
CA GLY A 222 -4.09 20.70 -7.34
C GLY A 222 -4.11 20.88 -5.82
N ALA A 223 -4.87 21.86 -5.33
CA ALA A 223 -5.07 22.08 -3.90
C ALA A 223 -5.77 20.89 -3.22
N VAL A 224 -6.86 20.36 -3.81
CA VAL A 224 -7.56 19.18 -3.27
C VAL A 224 -6.63 17.97 -3.19
N TYR A 225 -5.86 17.66 -4.23
CA TYR A 225 -4.89 16.54 -4.20
C TYR A 225 -3.80 16.72 -3.14
N PHE A 226 -3.36 17.95 -2.89
CA PHE A 226 -2.39 18.26 -1.83
C PHE A 226 -2.97 18.07 -0.42
N PHE A 227 -4.19 18.56 -0.15
CA PHE A 227 -4.83 18.31 1.14
C PHE A 227 -5.16 16.83 1.36
N LEU A 228 -5.59 16.12 0.31
CA LEU A 228 -5.81 14.67 0.37
C LEU A 228 -4.51 13.89 0.64
N SER A 229 -3.36 14.31 0.10
CA SER A 229 -2.08 13.63 0.39
C SER A 229 -1.60 13.87 1.81
N TRP A 230 -1.82 15.06 2.39
CA TRP A 230 -1.59 15.31 3.83
C TRP A 230 -2.53 14.49 4.72
N LEU A 231 -3.82 14.43 4.38
CA LEU A 231 -4.80 13.60 5.08
C LEU A 231 -4.39 12.11 5.04
N PHE A 232 -3.95 11.62 3.88
CA PHE A 232 -3.45 10.25 3.74
C PHE A 232 -2.25 9.96 4.64
N LEU A 233 -1.25 10.87 4.70
CA LEU A 233 -0.10 10.72 5.59
C LEU A 233 -0.50 10.71 7.08
N ILE A 234 -1.43 11.57 7.48
CA ILE A 234 -1.95 11.62 8.86
C ILE A 234 -2.68 10.31 9.19
N VAL A 235 -3.58 9.85 8.31
CA VAL A 235 -4.34 8.59 8.51
C VAL A 235 -3.40 7.39 8.56
N MET A 236 -2.42 7.28 7.66
CA MET A 236 -1.42 6.20 7.67
C MET A 236 -0.63 6.17 8.99
N LYS A 237 -0.23 7.33 9.52
CA LYS A 237 0.46 7.42 10.82
C LYS A 237 -0.46 6.99 11.97
N ILE A 238 -1.71 7.44 11.98
CA ILE A 238 -2.68 7.06 13.03
C ILE A 238 -2.98 5.56 13.00
N VAL A 239 -3.23 4.97 11.82
CA VAL A 239 -3.52 3.53 11.69
C VAL A 239 -2.32 2.70 12.17
N ARG A 240 -1.10 3.02 11.71
CA ARG A 240 0.10 2.29 12.13
C ARG A 240 0.36 2.39 13.63
N ASN A 241 0.13 3.56 14.23
CA ASN A 241 0.23 3.73 15.68
C ASN A 241 -0.85 2.94 16.45
N ARG A 242 -2.06 2.78 15.90
CA ARG A 242 -3.08 1.94 16.52
C ARG A 242 -2.73 0.46 16.45
N GLU A 243 -2.20 0.01 15.32
CA GLU A 243 -1.75 -1.39 15.13
C GLU A 243 -0.57 -1.72 16.05
N SER A 244 0.42 -0.82 16.21
CA SER A 244 1.53 -1.03 17.15
C SER A 244 1.05 -1.16 18.60
N ASN A 245 0.17 -0.26 19.04
CA ASN A 245 -0.32 -0.27 20.42
C ASN A 245 -1.18 -1.51 20.73
N ILE A 246 -1.91 -2.03 19.74
CA ILE A 246 -2.66 -3.30 19.90
C ILE A 246 -1.69 -4.48 19.98
N GLN A 247 -0.63 -4.49 19.17
CA GLN A 247 0.36 -5.56 19.18
C GLN A 247 1.17 -5.58 20.49
N GLU A 248 1.54 -4.41 21.00
CA GLU A 248 2.21 -4.22 22.31
C GLU A 248 1.34 -4.79 23.44
N PHE A 249 0.08 -4.36 23.55
CA PHE A 249 -0.90 -4.90 24.51
C PHE A 249 -1.13 -6.41 24.39
N THR A 250 -1.09 -6.97 23.16
CA THR A 250 -1.27 -8.42 22.95
C THR A 250 -0.04 -9.22 23.38
N VAL A 251 1.17 -8.67 23.22
CA VAL A 251 2.41 -9.33 23.64
C VAL A 251 2.55 -9.31 25.15
N GLU A 252 2.27 -8.17 25.80
CA GLU A 252 2.29 -8.03 27.26
C GLU A 252 1.34 -9.04 27.95
N HIS A 253 0.10 -9.17 27.43
CA HIS A 253 -0.87 -10.13 27.98
C HIS A 253 -0.51 -11.62 27.70
N LEU A 254 0.26 -11.92 26.65
CA LEU A 254 0.75 -13.28 26.39
C LEU A 254 1.99 -13.63 27.24
N SER A 255 2.88 -12.66 27.49
CA SER A 255 4.02 -12.90 28.40
C SER A 255 3.59 -13.14 29.85
N ASP A 256 2.50 -12.51 30.29
CA ASP A 256 1.91 -12.76 31.62
C ASP A 256 1.22 -14.14 31.73
N GLU A 257 0.97 -14.85 30.61
CA GLU A 257 0.39 -16.20 30.59
C GLU A 257 1.43 -17.32 30.35
N ASP A 258 2.57 -17.02 29.69
CA ASP A 258 3.63 -18.01 29.39
C ASP A 258 4.64 -18.22 30.55
N ASP A 259 4.70 -17.34 31.56
CA ASP A 259 5.67 -17.41 32.69
C ASP A 259 5.25 -18.36 33.85
N ASP A 260 4.05 -18.94 33.82
CA ASP A 260 3.52 -19.86 34.86
C ASP A 260 3.58 -21.37 34.47
N ASP A 261 4.03 -21.72 33.25
CA ASP A 261 3.94 -23.08 32.65
C ASP A 261 5.31 -23.79 32.40
N GLU A 262 6.39 -23.42 33.10
CA GLU A 262 7.66 -24.19 33.15
C GLU A 262 7.87 -24.95 34.50
N ASP A 263 6.95 -25.84 34.91
CA ASP A 263 7.26 -26.93 35.87
C ASP A 263 6.11 -27.98 36.02
N ASP A 264 5.90 -28.87 35.03
CA ASP A 264 5.61 -30.31 35.28
C ASP A 264 5.63 -31.16 33.98
N GLU A 265 6.79 -31.70 33.59
CA GLU A 265 6.82 -32.90 32.74
C GLU A 265 6.54 -34.15 33.60
N ASN A 266 5.30 -34.37 34.06
CA ASN A 266 4.84 -35.71 34.44
C ASN A 266 3.32 -35.95 34.35
N GLU A 267 3.02 -37.14 33.83
CA GLU A 267 1.78 -37.90 33.95
C GLU A 267 0.53 -37.47 33.11
N PRO A 268 -0.23 -38.42 32.52
CA PRO A 268 -1.28 -38.12 31.54
C PRO A 268 -2.72 -38.22 32.11
N LEU A 269 -3.71 -38.07 31.20
CA LEU A 269 -5.16 -38.38 31.29
C LEU A 269 -6.06 -37.11 31.41
N ILE A 270 -6.98 -36.88 30.46
CA ILE A 270 -8.45 -37.12 30.54
C ILE A 270 -9.15 -36.14 31.52
N GLN A 271 -10.21 -35.38 31.18
CA GLN A 271 -11.24 -35.57 30.13
C GLN A 271 -11.75 -34.23 29.56
#